data_AF-A0A5A7QC89-F1
#
_entry.id   AF-A0A5A7QC89-F1
#
_cell.length_a   1.000
_cell.length_b   1.000
_cell.length_c   1.000
_cell.angle_alpha   90.00
_cell.angle_beta   90.00
_cell.angle_gamma   90.00
#
_symmetry.space_group_name_H-M   'P 1'
#
loop_
_entity.id
_entity.type
_entity.pdbx_description
1 polymer ?
#
loop_
_entity_poly.entity_id
_entity_poly.type
_entity_poly.pdbx_seq_one_letter_code
_entity_poly.pdbx_strand_id
1 'polypeptide(L)'
;MEISLTYKVADNHSLSQHINSNDLQNWPDLSLTTRLPSAILINPPMREAIILKQWYVDQKDVHNSFVTKEAFKDPLVVLPPPNEKDIISIQEALATLKVNKSAWVRGVASLAMNQKSLWFTACSNCQKEIGAPINWDMNCTLCGEDSMVVAR
;
A
#
# COMPACT_ATOMS: atom_id res chain seq x y z
N MET A 1 16.23 -17.71 16.71
CA MET A 1 15.56 -16.40 16.72
C MET A 1 14.29 -16.57 15.90
N GLU A 2 13.16 -16.80 16.56
CA GLU A 2 11.86 -16.92 15.89
C GLU A 2 11.25 -15.52 15.76
N ILE A 3 11.09 -15.04 14.53
CA ILE A 3 10.42 -13.78 14.25
C ILE A 3 9.03 -14.15 13.72
N SER A 4 8.01 -14.04 14.57
CA SER A 4 6.62 -14.18 14.17
C SER A 4 6.18 -12.89 13.48
N LEU A 5 5.73 -12.99 12.23
CA LEU A 5 5.28 -11.85 11.43
C LEU A 5 3.81 -12.05 11.05
N THR A 6 3.04 -10.97 11.13
CA THR A 6 1.68 -10.90 10.57
C THR A 6 1.74 -10.08 9.30
N TYR A 7 1.32 -10.66 8.18
CA TYR A 7 1.34 -10.02 6.88
C TYR A 7 0.06 -10.30 6.12
N LYS A 8 -0.27 -9.39 5.19
CA LYS A 8 -1.38 -9.53 4.27
C LYS A 8 -0.87 -10.21 3.00
N VAL A 9 -1.45 -11.34 2.63
CA VAL A 9 -1.12 -12.06 1.39
C VAL A 9 -2.08 -11.61 0.29
N ALA A 10 -1.58 -11.33 -0.92
CA ALA A 10 -2.38 -11.00 -2.10
C ALA A 10 -1.90 -11.81 -3.31
N ASP A 11 -2.81 -12.17 -4.22
CA ASP A 11 -2.48 -12.92 -5.43
C ASP A 11 -1.82 -12.03 -6.51
N ASN A 12 -0.64 -12.46 -6.99
CA ASN A 12 0.20 -11.76 -7.97
C ASN A 12 -0.25 -12.00 -9.43
N HIS A 13 -1.50 -11.72 -9.77
CA HIS A 13 -1.92 -11.69 -11.17
C HIS A 13 -2.70 -10.40 -11.50
N SER A 14 -2.09 -9.55 -12.33
CA SER A 14 -2.70 -8.42 -13.06
C SER A 14 -2.81 -7.08 -12.31
N LEU A 15 -1.70 -6.33 -12.23
CA LEU A 15 -1.71 -4.89 -11.95
C LEU A 15 -2.15 -4.11 -13.20
N SER A 16 -3.44 -4.13 -13.53
CA SER A 16 -4.11 -3.18 -14.44
C SER A 16 -5.62 -3.44 -14.44
N GLN A 17 -6.36 -3.05 -13.40
CA GLN A 17 -7.83 -3.05 -13.49
C GLN A 17 -8.47 -1.81 -12.86
N HIS A 18 -9.32 -1.19 -13.68
CA HIS A 18 -10.24 -0.11 -13.35
C HIS A 18 -11.06 -0.43 -12.11
N ILE A 19 -11.06 0.49 -11.13
CA ILE A 19 -11.83 0.37 -9.90
C ILE A 19 -13.27 0.85 -10.14
N ASN A 20 -14.25 -0.03 -9.89
CA ASN A 20 -15.69 0.28 -9.83
C ASN A 20 -16.10 0.56 -8.37
N SER A 21 -17.10 1.43 -8.21
CA SER A 21 -17.50 2.05 -6.93
C SER A 21 -18.17 1.15 -5.89
N ASN A 22 -18.31 -0.16 -6.14
CA ASN A 22 -18.97 -1.09 -5.21
C ASN A 22 -17.98 -1.98 -4.42
N ASP A 23 -16.66 -1.84 -4.62
CA ASP A 23 -15.63 -2.66 -3.96
C ASP A 23 -14.95 -1.97 -2.75
N LEU A 24 -15.63 -1.03 -2.08
CA LEU A 24 -15.00 -0.22 -1.01
C LEU A 24 -14.81 -0.93 0.34
N GLN A 25 -14.95 -2.26 0.40
CA GLN A 25 -14.79 -3.02 1.64
C GLN A 25 -13.64 -4.03 1.54
N ASN A 26 -12.44 -3.56 1.15
CA ASN A 26 -11.12 -4.13 1.48
C ASN A 26 -10.01 -3.48 0.63
N TRP A 27 -9.30 -2.48 1.14
CA TRP A 27 -8.14 -1.90 0.44
C TRP A 27 -6.91 -1.82 1.36
N PRO A 28 -5.75 -2.41 0.97
CA PRO A 28 -4.47 -1.80 1.30
C PRO A 28 -4.28 -0.62 0.34
N ASP A 29 -4.09 0.58 0.88
CA ASP A 29 -4.08 1.88 0.21
C ASP A 29 -5.45 2.37 -0.28
N LEU A 30 -6.17 3.03 0.64
CA LEU A 30 -7.29 3.90 0.31
C LEU A 30 -6.77 5.12 -0.47
N SER A 31 -6.78 5.04 -1.80
CA SER A 31 -6.43 6.13 -2.69
C SER A 31 -7.68 6.68 -3.40
N LEU A 32 -7.76 8.00 -3.51
CA LEU A 32 -8.83 8.69 -4.24
C LEU A 32 -8.24 9.31 -5.50
N THR A 33 -8.89 9.09 -6.64
CA THR A 33 -8.59 9.77 -7.89
C THR A 33 -9.82 10.52 -8.38
N THR A 34 -9.64 11.73 -8.90
CA THR A 34 -10.71 12.49 -9.57
C THR A 34 -10.91 11.99 -10.99
N ARG A 35 -12.14 12.03 -11.50
CA ARG A 35 -12.47 11.86 -12.92
C ARG A 35 -13.35 13.03 -13.36
N LEU A 36 -13.64 13.21 -14.64
CA LEU A 36 -14.71 14.13 -15.05
C LEU A 36 -16.07 13.46 -14.77
N PRO A 37 -17.06 14.13 -14.12
CA PRO A 37 -17.12 15.51 -13.63
C PRO A 37 -16.97 15.65 -12.09
N SER A 38 -16.06 14.92 -11.45
CA SER A 38 -15.79 15.04 -10.01
C SER A 38 -15.47 16.49 -9.62
N ALA A 39 -15.95 16.91 -8.46
CA ALA A 39 -15.71 18.23 -7.90
C ALA A 39 -15.19 18.12 -6.46
N ILE A 40 -14.23 18.97 -6.11
CA ILE A 40 -13.74 19.16 -4.74
C ILE A 40 -14.19 20.55 -4.31
N LEU A 41 -15.01 20.61 -3.27
CA LEU A 41 -15.48 21.88 -2.70
C LEU A 41 -14.56 22.26 -1.53
N ILE A 42 -14.03 23.48 -1.56
CA ILE A 42 -13.15 24.00 -0.50
C ILE A 42 -13.99 24.80 0.48
N ASN A 43 -13.98 24.39 1.76
CA ASN A 43 -14.78 24.99 2.83
C ASN A 43 -16.26 25.21 2.44
N PRO A 44 -16.96 24.17 1.95
CA PRO A 44 -18.35 24.33 1.58
C PRO A 44 -19.18 24.77 2.80
N PRO A 45 -20.20 25.63 2.62
CA PRO A 45 -21.05 26.10 3.71
C PRO A 45 -22.10 25.04 4.11
N MET A 46 -21.64 23.81 4.33
CA MET A 46 -22.47 22.67 4.74
C MET A 46 -22.12 22.24 6.16
N ARG A 47 -23.10 21.67 6.85
CA ARG A 47 -23.01 21.32 8.27
C ARG A 47 -21.83 20.39 8.57
N GLU A 48 -21.59 19.42 7.69
CA GLU A 48 -20.52 18.43 7.81
C GLU A 48 -19.14 19.08 7.79
N ALA A 49 -18.93 20.06 6.90
CA ALA A 49 -17.66 20.79 6.83
C ALA A 49 -17.43 21.68 8.06
N ILE A 50 -18.49 22.26 8.62
CA ILE A 50 -18.42 23.04 9.87
C ILE A 50 -18.06 22.13 11.05
N ILE A 51 -18.71 20.97 11.18
CA ILE A 51 -18.42 19.99 12.22
C ILE A 51 -16.97 19.50 12.11
N LEU A 52 -16.52 19.15 10.90
CA LEU A 52 -15.17 18.69 10.66
C LEU A 52 -14.12 19.76 11.01
N LYS A 53 -14.40 21.02 10.67
CA LYS A 53 -13.54 22.16 11.04
C LYS A 53 -13.45 22.32 12.55
N GLN A 54 -14.57 22.24 13.27
CA GLN A 54 -14.56 22.35 14.73
C GLN A 54 -13.76 21.22 15.37
N TRP A 55 -14.00 19.98 14.94
CA TRP A 55 -13.24 18.82 15.39
C TRP A 55 -11.73 18.99 15.15
N TYR A 56 -11.33 19.50 13.98
CA TYR A 56 -9.92 19.76 13.68
C TYR A 56 -9.30 20.79 14.63
N VAL A 57 -10.03 21.87 14.94
CA VAL A 57 -9.57 22.89 15.90
C VAL A 57 -9.42 22.29 17.29
N ASP A 58 -10.37 21.47 17.72
CA ASP A 58 -10.35 20.81 19.03
C ASP A 58 -9.21 19.79 19.16
N GLN A 59 -8.79 19.18 18.04
CA GLN A 59 -7.73 18.14 17.98
C GLN A 59 -6.40 18.66 17.39
N LYS A 60 -6.22 19.99 17.33
CA LYS A 60 -5.11 20.63 16.61
C LYS A 60 -3.72 20.12 17.04
N ASP A 61 -3.52 19.92 18.34
CA ASP A 61 -2.23 19.48 18.88
C ASP A 61 -1.90 18.04 18.49
N VAL A 62 -2.90 17.15 18.50
CA VAL A 62 -2.75 15.76 18.05
C VAL A 62 -2.36 15.76 16.57
N HIS A 63 -3.09 16.48 15.73
CA HIS A 63 -2.81 16.54 14.29
C HIS A 63 -1.42 17.12 13.99
N ASN A 64 -1.04 18.21 14.66
CA ASN A 64 0.30 18.79 14.53
C ASN A 64 1.38 17.78 14.93
N SER A 65 1.16 16.98 15.97
CA SER A 65 2.10 15.94 16.37
C SER A 65 2.24 14.85 15.30
N PHE A 66 1.15 14.45 14.65
CA PHE A 66 1.16 13.47 13.57
C PHE A 66 1.94 13.96 12.34
N VAL A 67 1.74 15.21 11.94
CA VAL A 67 2.48 15.82 10.81
C VAL A 67 3.95 16.01 11.16
N THR A 68 4.25 16.54 12.33
CA THR A 68 5.63 16.82 12.78
C THR A 68 6.46 15.54 12.91
N LYS A 69 5.85 14.46 13.38
CA LYS A 69 6.50 13.14 13.49
C LYS A 69 6.54 12.37 12.19
N GLU A 70 6.03 12.94 11.09
CA GLU A 70 5.86 12.27 9.81
C GLU A 70 5.19 10.89 9.97
N ALA A 71 4.19 10.79 10.86
CA ALA A 71 3.61 9.51 11.25
C ALA A 71 2.94 8.77 10.06
N PHE A 72 2.59 9.50 9.00
CA PHE A 72 2.13 8.96 7.73
C PHE A 72 3.21 8.20 6.93
N LYS A 73 4.49 8.29 7.33
CA LYS A 73 5.57 7.47 6.78
C LYS A 73 5.78 6.17 7.55
N ASP A 74 5.23 6.05 8.76
CA ASP A 74 5.32 4.83 9.56
C ASP A 74 4.24 3.82 9.11
N PRO A 75 4.62 2.70 8.48
CA PRO A 75 3.65 1.71 8.02
C PRO A 75 2.80 1.12 9.14
N LEU A 76 3.30 1.06 10.38
CA LEU A 76 2.54 0.52 11.51
C LEU A 76 1.47 1.51 12.00
N VAL A 77 1.64 2.80 11.73
CA VAL A 77 0.65 3.83 12.02
C VAL A 77 -0.39 3.91 10.90
N VAL A 78 0.05 3.83 9.65
CA VAL A 78 -0.83 3.91 8.47
C VAL A 78 -1.63 2.61 8.28
N LEU A 79 -0.99 1.47 8.52
CA LEU A 79 -1.55 0.13 8.41
C LEU A 79 -1.39 -0.57 9.76
N PRO A 80 -2.24 -0.23 10.75
CA PRO A 80 -2.17 -0.87 12.05
C PRO A 80 -2.35 -2.39 11.91
N PRO A 81 -1.72 -3.19 12.79
CA PRO A 81 -1.90 -4.62 12.80
C PRO A 81 -3.40 -5.00 12.83
N PRO A 82 -3.79 -6.07 12.13
CA PRO A 82 -5.18 -6.51 12.13
C PRO A 82 -5.62 -6.96 13.52
N ASN A 83 -6.93 -6.94 13.78
CA ASN A 83 -7.45 -7.54 15.00
C ASN A 83 -7.27 -9.07 14.94
N GLU A 84 -7.12 -9.73 16.09
CA GLU A 84 -6.98 -11.19 16.18
C GLU A 84 -8.09 -11.96 15.45
N LYS A 85 -9.33 -11.45 15.49
CA LYS A 85 -10.49 -12.06 14.81
C LYS A 85 -10.38 -12.06 13.28
N ASP A 86 -9.58 -11.16 12.72
CA ASP A 86 -9.40 -11.00 11.28
C ASP A 86 -8.23 -11.86 10.77
N ILE A 87 -7.42 -12.41 11.69
CA ILE A 87 -6.30 -13.31 11.39
C ILE A 87 -6.84 -14.73 11.28
N ILE A 88 -6.69 -15.33 10.10
CA ILE A 88 -7.11 -16.69 9.80
C ILE A 88 -5.91 -17.63 9.64
N SER A 89 -6.17 -18.93 9.63
CA SER A 89 -5.11 -19.91 9.36
C SER A 89 -4.62 -19.83 7.91
N ILE A 90 -3.40 -20.32 7.65
CA ILE A 90 -2.84 -20.38 6.28
C ILE A 90 -3.74 -21.22 5.37
N GLN A 91 -4.29 -22.33 5.88
CA GLN A 91 -5.18 -23.19 5.10
C GLN A 91 -6.49 -22.48 4.71
N GLU A 92 -7.10 -21.76 5.66
CA GLU A 92 -8.30 -20.95 5.38
C GLU A 92 -7.97 -19.82 4.40
N ALA A 93 -6.83 -19.14 4.58
CA ALA A 93 -6.38 -18.10 3.65
C ALA A 93 -6.27 -18.62 2.21
N LEU A 94 -5.67 -19.81 2.00
CA LEU A 94 -5.58 -20.41 0.67
C LEU A 94 -6.96 -20.74 0.05
N ALA A 95 -7.96 -21.03 0.86
CA ALA A 95 -9.33 -21.23 0.39
C ALA A 95 -10.02 -19.88 0.11
N THR A 96 -9.85 -18.90 0.99
CA THR A 96 -10.40 -17.55 0.90
C THR A 96 -9.84 -16.78 -0.28
N LEU A 97 -8.54 -16.93 -0.60
CA LEU A 97 -7.88 -16.21 -1.70
C LEU A 97 -8.47 -16.54 -3.07
N LYS A 98 -9.13 -17.70 -3.22
CA LYS A 98 -9.86 -18.06 -4.45
C LYS A 98 -11.07 -17.17 -4.72
N VAL A 99 -11.59 -16.50 -3.68
CA VAL A 99 -12.81 -15.69 -3.72
C VAL A 99 -12.52 -14.23 -3.39
N ASN A 100 -11.64 -13.98 -2.42
CA ASN A 100 -11.24 -12.65 -1.95
C ASN A 100 -9.79 -12.37 -2.34
N LYS A 101 -9.44 -11.09 -2.54
CA LYS A 101 -8.10 -10.71 -3.01
C LYS A 101 -7.00 -10.78 -1.94
N SER A 102 -7.35 -10.99 -0.67
CA SER A 102 -6.37 -10.99 0.43
C SER A 102 -6.87 -11.62 1.72
N ALA A 103 -5.94 -12.06 2.56
CA ALA A 103 -6.18 -12.54 3.92
C ALA A 103 -5.06 -12.11 4.88
N TRP A 104 -5.39 -12.00 6.18
CA TRP A 104 -4.42 -11.85 7.26
C TRP A 104 -4.08 -13.20 7.85
N VAL A 105 -2.79 -13.52 7.97
CA VAL A 105 -2.32 -14.76 8.57
C VAL A 105 -1.24 -14.49 9.61
N ARG A 106 -1.10 -15.41 10.56
CA ARG A 106 0.03 -15.47 11.49
C ARG A 106 0.88 -16.68 11.15
N GLY A 107 2.18 -16.47 11.04
CA GLY A 107 3.12 -17.55 10.77
C GLY A 107 4.57 -17.12 10.93
N VAL A 108 5.45 -18.08 10.70
CA VAL A 108 6.90 -17.86 10.67
C VAL A 108 7.32 -17.80 9.21
N ALA A 109 7.91 -16.67 8.80
CA ALA A 109 8.50 -16.55 7.48
C ALA A 109 9.73 -17.46 7.40
N SER A 110 9.77 -18.34 6.39
CA SER A 110 10.92 -19.17 6.10
C SER A 110 11.28 -19.05 4.62
N LEU A 111 12.58 -19.02 4.33
CA LEU A 111 13.05 -18.93 2.96
C LEU A 111 13.21 -20.34 2.38
N ALA A 112 12.54 -20.62 1.27
CA ALA A 112 12.72 -21.88 0.56
C ALA A 112 14.17 -22.01 0.08
N MET A 113 14.78 -23.17 0.29
CA MET A 113 16.11 -23.44 -0.26
C MET A 113 16.03 -23.41 -1.80
N ASN A 114 17.03 -22.81 -2.46
CA ASN A 114 17.18 -22.65 -3.92
C ASN A 114 16.50 -21.42 -4.59
N GLN A 115 16.23 -20.34 -3.86
CA GLN A 115 15.82 -19.07 -4.49
C GLN A 115 17.01 -18.44 -5.25
N LYS A 116 16.80 -18.11 -6.54
CA LYS A 116 17.87 -17.65 -7.46
C LYS A 116 18.36 -16.23 -7.20
N SER A 117 17.56 -15.39 -6.54
CA SER A 117 17.93 -14.05 -6.05
C SER A 117 16.78 -13.50 -5.19
N LEU A 118 17.07 -12.70 -4.16
CA LEU A 118 16.08 -11.90 -3.41
C LEU A 118 16.03 -10.45 -3.86
N TRP A 119 16.71 -10.14 -4.96
CA TRP A 119 16.75 -8.83 -5.56
C TRP A 119 16.53 -8.94 -7.06
N PHE A 120 16.00 -7.87 -7.65
CA PHE A 120 15.86 -7.67 -9.07
C PHE A 120 16.43 -6.31 -9.48
N THR A 121 16.67 -6.14 -10.76
CA THR A 121 17.11 -4.86 -11.34
C THR A 121 15.91 -3.99 -11.64
N ALA A 122 15.93 -2.74 -11.23
CA ALA A 122 14.82 -1.81 -11.35
C ALA A 122 15.27 -0.40 -11.76
N CYS A 123 14.34 0.38 -12.31
CA CYS A 123 14.53 1.80 -12.58
C CYS A 123 14.69 2.60 -11.27
N SER A 124 15.70 3.46 -11.18
CA SER A 124 15.93 4.31 -10.00
C SER A 124 14.76 5.26 -9.70
N ASN A 125 13.98 5.65 -10.71
CA ASN A 125 12.91 6.62 -10.55
C ASN A 125 11.58 5.94 -10.21
N CYS A 126 11.12 5.03 -11.09
CA CYS A 126 9.79 4.41 -10.94
C CYS A 126 9.78 3.04 -10.25
N GLN A 127 10.96 2.49 -9.91
CA GLN A 127 11.12 1.22 -9.19
C GLN A 127 10.51 -0.01 -9.88
N LYS A 128 10.15 0.11 -11.17
CA LYS A 128 9.70 -1.01 -11.99
C LYS A 128 10.88 -1.83 -12.47
N GLU A 129 10.66 -3.14 -12.63
CA GLU A 129 11.67 -4.10 -13.07
C GLU A 129 12.23 -3.75 -14.46
N ILE A 130 13.55 -3.89 -14.60
CA ILE A 130 14.32 -3.64 -15.81
C ILE A 130 15.24 -4.84 -16.04
N GLY A 131 15.13 -5.48 -17.20
CA GLY A 131 15.99 -6.60 -17.59
C GLY A 131 17.39 -6.18 -18.03
N ALA A 132 18.14 -5.50 -17.16
CA ALA A 132 19.48 -5.02 -17.49
C ALA A 132 20.42 -4.93 -16.28
N PRO A 133 21.75 -4.85 -16.48
CA PRO A 133 22.71 -4.80 -15.38
C PRO A 133 22.56 -3.56 -14.49
N ILE A 134 22.91 -3.72 -13.21
CA ILE A 134 23.00 -2.62 -12.24
C ILE A 134 24.01 -1.56 -12.74
N ASN A 135 23.75 -0.29 -12.42
CA ASN A 135 24.51 0.89 -12.84
C ASN A 135 24.47 1.17 -14.36
N TRP A 136 23.48 0.62 -15.07
CA TRP A 136 23.26 0.98 -16.46
C TRP A 136 22.41 2.24 -16.57
N ASP A 137 22.91 3.26 -17.28
CA ASP A 137 22.14 4.44 -17.64
C ASP A 137 21.18 4.10 -18.79
N MET A 138 19.91 4.44 -18.61
CA MET A 138 18.86 4.17 -19.59
C MET A 138 17.79 5.27 -19.58
N ASN A 139 17.10 5.44 -20.71
CA ASN A 139 15.81 6.11 -20.70
C ASN A 139 14.72 5.08 -20.37
N CYS A 140 14.05 5.25 -19.23
CA CYS A 140 13.08 4.28 -18.77
C CYS A 140 11.78 4.35 -19.59
N THR A 141 11.49 3.31 -20.37
CA THR A 141 10.26 3.24 -21.19
C THR A 141 8.96 3.23 -20.38
N LEU A 142 9.05 2.98 -19.07
CA LEU A 142 7.90 2.86 -18.17
C LEU A 142 7.54 4.17 -17.46
N CYS A 143 8.48 5.11 -17.32
CA CYS A 143 8.22 6.44 -16.75
C CYS A 143 8.63 7.60 -17.66
N GLY A 144 9.31 7.34 -18.78
CA GLY A 144 9.70 8.32 -19.79
C GLY A 144 10.90 9.20 -19.41
N GLU A 145 11.59 8.89 -18.32
CA GLU A 145 12.70 9.69 -17.79
C GLU A 145 14.02 8.94 -17.88
N ASP A 146 15.11 9.71 -17.99
CA ASP A 146 16.47 9.19 -17.85
C ASP A 146 16.69 8.74 -16.40
N SER A 147 17.29 7.56 -16.26
CA SER A 147 17.41 6.87 -14.99
C SER A 147 18.57 5.87 -15.04
N MET A 148 18.93 5.35 -13.87
CA MET A 148 19.95 4.32 -13.72
C MET A 148 19.30 3.05 -13.19
N VAL A 149 19.80 1.90 -13.62
CA VAL A 149 19.36 0.61 -13.09
C VAL A 149 19.97 0.35 -11.72
N VAL A 150 19.14 0.04 -10.73
CA VAL A 150 19.53 -0.23 -9.35
C VAL A 150 19.04 -1.61 -8.90
N ALA A 151 19.67 -2.20 -7.88
CA ALA A 151 19.15 -3.41 -7.24
C ALA A 151 18.02 -3.05 -6.25
N ARG A 152 16.95 -3.83 -6.26
CA ARG A 152 15.80 -3.71 -5.35
C ARG A 152 15.32 -5.05 -4.84
#